data_AF-A0A850PAG4-F1
#
_entry.id   AF-A0A850PAG4-F1
#
_cell.length_a   1.000
_cell.length_b   1.000
_cell.length_c   1.000
_cell.angle_alpha   90.00
_cell.angle_beta   90.00
_cell.angle_gamma   90.00
#
_symmetry.space_group_name_H-M   'P 1'
#
loop_
_entity.id
_entity.type
_entity.pdbx_description
1 polymer ?
#
loop_
_entity_poly.entity_id
_entity_poly.type
_entity_poly.pdbx_seq_one_letter_code
_entity_poly.pdbx_strand_id
1 'polypeptide(L)'
;MSVLSETGNISEAARCVGLSRSSFYKLRSEDDEFQRLWRLAQEASIDLLEEEARKRATDGYDEPVVYGGKVVTDPLSGKPILKKKYSDALLIYLLRSSREKKDKEYGHGASEITVVISADEGEL
;
A
#
# COMPACT_ATOMS: atom_id res chain seq x y z
N MET A 1 4.37 12.68 14.41
CA MET A 1 4.02 11.51 13.58
C MET A 1 3.67 11.86 12.12
N SER A 2 3.31 13.11 11.78
CA SER A 2 2.94 13.52 10.40
C SER A 2 3.94 13.07 9.32
N VAL A 3 5.24 13.31 9.53
CA VAL A 3 6.28 12.92 8.56
C VAL A 3 6.31 11.41 8.32
N LEU A 4 6.12 10.60 9.38
CA LEU A 4 6.07 9.16 9.24
C LEU A 4 4.82 8.70 8.47
N SER A 5 3.67 9.35 8.70
CA SER A 5 2.43 9.04 7.97
C SER A 5 2.45 9.43 6.51
N GLU A 6 3.18 10.49 6.16
CA GLU A 6 3.26 10.97 4.78
C GLU A 6 4.29 10.20 3.95
N THR A 7 5.39 9.74 4.59
CA THR A 7 6.56 9.23 3.87
C THR A 7 6.89 7.76 4.15
N GLY A 8 6.42 7.21 5.28
CA GLY A 8 6.88 5.92 5.80
C GLY A 8 8.38 5.91 6.19
N ASN A 9 9.08 7.05 6.09
CA ASN A 9 10.52 7.13 6.28
C ASN A 9 10.87 7.44 7.73
N ILE A 10 11.28 6.39 8.44
CA ILE A 10 11.64 6.46 9.86
C ILE A 10 12.84 7.40 10.11
N SER A 11 13.83 7.39 9.22
CA SER A 11 15.03 8.23 9.38
C SER A 11 14.69 9.71 9.22
N GLU A 12 13.78 10.02 8.32
CA GLU A 12 13.27 11.38 8.09
C GLU A 12 12.40 11.85 9.24
N ALA A 13 11.47 11.00 9.70
CA ALA A 13 10.62 11.30 10.86
C ALA A 13 11.46 11.55 12.13
N ALA A 14 12.50 10.75 12.37
CA ALA A 14 13.41 10.95 13.49
C ALA A 14 14.16 12.29 13.40
N ARG A 15 14.68 12.61 12.20
CA ARG A 15 15.38 13.88 11.96
C ARG A 15 14.49 15.10 12.15
N CYS A 16 13.22 15.01 11.72
CA CYS A 16 12.24 16.08 11.86
C CYS A 16 12.03 16.50 13.34
N VAL A 17 12.10 15.54 14.26
CA VAL A 17 11.96 15.79 15.71
C VAL A 17 13.31 15.92 16.43
N GLY A 18 14.42 16.06 15.69
CA GLY A 18 15.76 16.23 16.27
C GLY A 18 16.32 14.99 16.97
N LEU A 19 15.80 13.80 16.67
CA LEU A 19 16.24 12.54 17.27
C LEU A 19 17.13 11.73 16.32
N SER A 20 18.05 10.96 16.90
CA SER A 20 18.70 9.88 16.18
C SER A 20 17.69 8.75 15.91
N ARG A 21 17.92 7.97 14.85
CA ARG A 21 17.07 6.81 14.55
C ARG A 21 17.02 5.81 15.71
N SER A 22 18.15 5.59 16.39
CA SER A 22 18.23 4.70 17.56
C SER A 22 17.41 5.22 18.74
N SER A 23 17.48 6.51 19.05
CA SER A 23 16.66 7.16 20.09
C SER A 23 15.17 7.08 19.75
N PHE A 24 14.82 7.22 18.47
CA PHE A 24 13.45 7.15 17.99
C PHE A 24 12.86 5.74 18.14
N TYR A 25 13.65 4.69 17.90
CA TYR A 25 13.24 3.31 18.20
C TYR A 25 13.16 3.02 19.70
N LYS A 26 14.08 3.57 20.50
CA LYS A 26 14.04 3.43 21.96
C LYS A 26 12.75 4.02 22.53
N LEU A 27 12.37 5.22 22.08
CA LEU A 27 11.08 5.84 22.44
C LEU A 27 9.90 4.92 22.07
N ARG A 28 9.95 4.27 20.90
CA ARG A 28 8.94 3.28 20.48
C ARG A 28 8.86 2.04 21.38
N SER A 29 9.93 1.66 22.06
CA SER A 29 9.90 0.51 22.99
C SER A 29 9.50 0.89 24.41
N GLU A 30 9.61 2.17 24.78
CA GLU A 30 9.38 2.64 26.16
C GLU A 30 8.01 3.32 26.34
N ASP A 31 7.37 3.75 25.25
CA ASP A 31 6.08 4.45 25.25
C ASP A 31 5.08 3.73 24.34
N ASP A 32 4.08 3.09 24.97
CA ASP A 32 3.02 2.34 24.29
C ASP A 32 2.13 3.23 23.41
N GLU A 33 1.88 4.48 23.81
CA GLU A 33 1.07 5.41 23.03
C GLU A 33 1.85 5.87 21.79
N PHE A 34 3.14 6.15 21.96
CA PHE A 34 4.01 6.43 20.83
C PHE A 34 4.10 5.22 19.87
N GLN A 35 4.19 4.00 20.41
CA GLN A 35 4.17 2.78 19.61
C GLN A 35 2.86 2.64 18.82
N ARG A 36 1.72 2.96 19.43
CA ARG A 36 0.40 2.95 18.77
C ARG A 36 0.34 3.97 17.65
N LEU A 37 0.72 5.22 17.92
CA LEU A 37 0.74 6.30 16.94
C LEU A 37 1.71 6.01 15.78
N TRP A 38 2.83 5.35 16.07
CA TRP A 38 3.77 4.89 15.06
C TRP A 38 3.13 3.88 14.11
N ARG A 39 2.43 2.87 14.65
CA ARG A 39 1.75 1.87 13.82
C ARG A 39 0.73 2.54 12.90
N LEU A 40 -0.11 3.41 13.46
CA LEU A 40 -1.09 4.18 12.68
C LEU A 40 -0.45 5.01 11.58
N ALA A 41 0.68 5.67 11.88
CA ALA A 41 1.41 6.43 10.87
C ALA A 41 1.96 5.53 9.76
N GLN A 42 2.52 4.36 10.08
CA GLN A 42 2.99 3.44 9.05
C GLN A 42 1.84 2.95 8.15
N GLU A 43 0.70 2.56 8.73
CA GLU A 43 -0.47 2.14 7.95
C GLU A 43 -0.93 3.27 7.01
N ALA A 44 -1.05 4.51 7.52
CA ALA A 44 -1.40 5.66 6.69
C ALA A 44 -0.41 5.89 5.52
N SER A 45 0.89 5.68 5.76
CA SER A 45 1.90 5.79 4.69
C SER A 45 1.80 4.68 3.64
N ILE A 46 1.37 3.49 4.07
CA ILE A 46 1.12 2.36 3.18
C ILE A 46 -0.12 2.64 2.34
N ASP A 47 -1.19 3.18 2.92
CA ASP A 47 -2.41 3.56 2.20
C ASP A 47 -2.11 4.56 1.08
N LEU A 48 -1.29 5.59 1.36
CA LEU A 48 -0.85 6.57 0.36
C LEU A 48 -0.04 5.91 -0.77
N LEU A 49 0.81 4.94 -0.43
CA LEU A 49 1.60 4.20 -1.41
C LEU A 49 0.73 3.27 -2.27
N GLU A 50 -0.26 2.59 -1.68
CA GLU A 50 -1.25 1.78 -2.39
C GLU A 50 -2.09 2.63 -3.34
N GLU A 51 -2.48 3.85 -2.92
CA GLU A 51 -3.22 4.79 -3.77
C GLU A 51 -2.38 5.22 -4.99
N GLU A 52 -1.13 5.63 -4.79
CA GLU A 52 -0.24 6.01 -5.89
C GLU A 52 0.05 4.83 -6.82
N ALA A 53 0.22 3.62 -6.26
CA ALA A 53 0.38 2.42 -7.06
C ALA A 53 -0.85 2.15 -7.94
N ARG A 54 -2.06 2.35 -7.38
CA ARG A 54 -3.32 2.21 -8.12
C ARG A 54 -3.42 3.25 -9.23
N LYS A 55 -3.13 4.52 -8.95
CA LYS A 55 -3.12 5.59 -9.98
C LYS A 55 -2.19 5.22 -11.14
N ARG A 56 -0.94 4.82 -10.87
CA ARG A 56 0.02 4.43 -11.92
C ARG A 56 -0.39 3.18 -12.69
N ALA A 57 -1.06 2.24 -12.04
CA ALA A 57 -1.53 1.00 -12.67
C ALA A 57 -2.76 1.24 -13.55
N THR A 58 -3.70 2.09 -13.11
CA THR A 58 -5.04 2.20 -13.71
C THR A 58 -5.25 3.48 -14.54
N ASP A 59 -4.79 4.63 -14.03
CA ASP A 59 -4.88 5.91 -14.74
C ASP A 59 -3.64 6.14 -15.61
N GLY A 60 -2.52 5.55 -15.21
CA GLY A 60 -1.22 5.73 -15.83
C GLY A 60 -0.54 7.05 -15.41
N TYR A 61 0.66 7.28 -15.91
CA TYR A 61 1.45 8.48 -15.68
C TYR A 61 2.05 8.99 -16.99
N ASP A 62 2.40 10.27 -17.02
CA ASP A 62 3.00 10.88 -18.19
C ASP A 62 4.50 10.59 -18.22
N GLU A 63 4.95 9.96 -19.30
CA GLU A 63 6.35 9.66 -19.56
C GLU A 63 6.84 10.51 -20.76
N PRO A 64 7.94 11.27 -20.63
CA PRO A 64 8.54 11.96 -21.76
C PRO A 64 8.94 10.98 -22.86
N VAL A 65 8.62 11.32 -24.11
CA VAL A 65 9.08 10.57 -25.27
C VAL A 65 10.57 10.84 -25.44
N VAL A 66 11.38 9.78 -25.40
CA VAL A 66 12.83 9.85 -25.61
C VAL A 66 13.18 9.13 -26.91
N TYR A 67 13.95 9.79 -27.78
CA TYR A 67 14.46 9.23 -29.03
C TYR A 67 15.95 9.52 -29.15
N GLY A 68 16.76 8.49 -29.38
CA GLY A 68 18.23 8.63 -29.46
C GLY A 68 18.87 9.21 -28.19
N GLY A 69 18.29 8.94 -27.01
CA GLY A 69 18.77 9.47 -25.72
C GLY A 69 18.41 10.93 -25.43
N LYS A 70 17.60 11.57 -26.29
CA LYS A 70 17.14 12.95 -26.11
C LYS A 70 15.64 13.00 -25.94
N VAL A 71 15.17 13.87 -25.03
CA VAL A 71 13.75 14.16 -24.85
C VAL A 71 13.23 14.86 -26.11
N VAL A 72 12.19 14.29 -26.71
CA VAL A 72 11.51 14.90 -27.84
C VAL A 72 10.65 16.05 -27.32
N THR A 73 10.78 17.21 -27.93
CA THR A 73 10.03 18.42 -27.58
C THR A 73 9.15 18.85 -28.74
N ASP A 74 8.03 19.49 -28.41
CA ASP A 74 7.15 20.11 -29.39
C ASP A 74 7.84 21.35 -29.99
N PRO A 75 7.95 21.45 -31.33
CA PRO A 75 8.70 22.53 -31.99
C PRO A 75 8.16 23.94 -31.75
N LEU A 76 6.87 24.09 -31.40
CA LEU A 76 6.23 25.40 -31.22
C LEU A 76 6.29 25.87 -29.77
N SER A 77 6.10 24.96 -28.83
CA SER A 77 6.04 25.26 -27.40
C SER A 77 7.36 25.02 -26.66
N GLY A 78 8.27 24.23 -27.23
CA GLY A 78 9.53 23.81 -26.59
C GLY A 78 9.34 22.86 -25.41
N LYS A 79 8.11 22.42 -25.12
CA LYS A 79 7.81 21.51 -24.00
C LYS A 79 8.02 20.05 -24.41
N PRO A 80 8.39 19.15 -23.48
CA PRO A 80 8.46 17.72 -23.76
C PRO A 80 7.14 17.16 -24.29
N ILE A 81 7.21 16.31 -25.31
CA ILE A 81 6.07 15.49 -25.74
C ILE A 81 5.95 14.33 -24.74
N LEU A 82 4.75 14.17 -24.17
CA LEU A 82 4.45 13.15 -23.17
C LEU A 82 3.58 12.05 -23.79
N LYS A 83 3.79 10.81 -23.37
CA LYS A 83 2.88 9.69 -23.63
C LYS A 83 2.36 9.13 -22.32
N LYS A 84 1.12 8.63 -22.32
CA LYS A 84 0.58 7.93 -21.15
C LYS A 84 1.20 6.54 -21.04
N LYS A 85 1.70 6.19 -19.86
CA LYS A 85 2.27 4.88 -19.55
C LYS A 85 1.57 4.29 -18.33
N TYR A 86 1.31 3.00 -18.40
CA TYR A 86 0.70 2.23 -17.32
C TYR A 86 1.72 1.29 -16.70
N SER A 87 1.49 0.88 -15.45
CA SER A 87 2.34 -0.06 -14.76
C SER A 87 1.65 -1.42 -14.56
N ASP A 88 1.83 -2.31 -15.53
CA ASP A 88 1.30 -3.68 -15.46
C ASP A 88 1.86 -4.46 -14.27
N ALA A 89 3.11 -4.21 -13.90
CA ALA A 89 3.72 -4.82 -12.72
C ALA A 89 2.98 -4.43 -11.43
N LEU A 90 2.63 -3.15 -11.27
CA LEU A 90 1.84 -2.68 -10.13
C LEU A 90 0.40 -3.21 -10.19
N LEU A 91 -0.19 -3.31 -11.39
CA LEU A 91 -1.51 -3.91 -11.58
C LEU A 91 -1.53 -5.37 -11.10
N ILE A 92 -0.56 -6.18 -11.54
CA ILE A 92 -0.41 -7.58 -11.14
C ILE A 92 -0.20 -7.67 -9.62
N TYR A 93 0.64 -6.81 -9.04
CA TYR A 93 0.88 -6.78 -7.60
C TYR A 93 -0.40 -6.48 -6.80
N LEU A 94 -1.16 -5.45 -7.20
CA LEU A 94 -2.42 -5.08 -6.56
C LEU A 94 -3.46 -6.20 -6.64
N LEU A 95 -3.54 -6.90 -7.78
CA LEU A 95 -4.44 -8.05 -7.96
C LEU A 95 -4.07 -9.22 -7.05
N ARG A 96 -2.78 -9.50 -6.87
CA ARG A 96 -2.29 -10.56 -5.97
C ARG A 96 -2.58 -10.23 -4.51
N SER A 97 -2.18 -9.03 -4.06
CA SER A 97 -2.43 -8.55 -2.70
C SER A 97 -3.92 -8.58 -2.33
N SER A 98 -4.79 -8.15 -3.25
CA SER A 98 -6.24 -8.13 -3.01
C SER A 98 -6.87 -9.54 -2.89
N ARG A 99 -6.28 -10.56 -3.53
CA ARG A 99 -6.74 -11.95 -3.43
C ARG A 99 -6.21 -12.63 -2.17
N GLU A 100 -4.94 -12.43 -1.85
CA GLU A 100 -4.34 -12.94 -0.61
C GLU A 100 -5.01 -12.36 0.66
N LYS A 101 -5.39 -11.07 0.64
CA LYS A 101 -6.18 -10.46 1.73
C LYS A 101 -7.50 -11.22 1.93
N LYS A 102 -8.21 -11.60 0.85
CA LYS A 102 -9.45 -12.38 0.92
C LYS A 102 -9.24 -13.80 1.44
N ASP A 103 -8.19 -14.49 0.98
CA ASP A 103 -7.92 -15.87 1.39
C ASP A 103 -7.56 -15.95 2.89
N LYS A 104 -6.83 -14.95 3.42
CA LYS A 104 -6.52 -14.84 4.85
C LYS A 104 -7.73 -14.47 5.71
N GLU A 105 -8.64 -13.65 5.20
CA GLU A 105 -9.88 -13.27 5.87
C GLU A 105 -10.84 -14.47 6.00
N TYR A 106 -10.94 -15.33 4.97
CA TYR A 106 -11.77 -16.54 5.02
C TYR A 106 -11.14 -17.72 5.78
N GLY A 107 -9.82 -17.76 5.96
CA GLY A 107 -9.10 -18.85 6.63
C GLY A 107 -9.29 -18.97 8.15
N HIS A 108 -10.01 -18.05 8.79
CA HIS A 108 -10.32 -18.08 10.23
C HIS A 108 -11.76 -18.54 10.55
N GLY A 109 -12.54 -18.95 9.56
CA GLY A 109 -13.98 -19.23 9.70
C GLY A 109 -14.45 -20.64 9.34
N ALA A 110 -13.56 -21.60 9.09
CA ALA A 110 -13.95 -22.99 8.82
C ALA A 110 -13.96 -23.82 10.11
N SER A 111 -14.81 -23.47 11.08
CA SER A 111 -15.26 -24.43 12.08
C SER A 111 -16.22 -25.42 11.41
N GLU A 112 -15.92 -26.72 11.53
CA GLU A 112 -16.75 -27.83 11.06
C GLU A 112 -18.24 -27.57 11.30
N ILE A 113 -19.00 -27.41 10.22
CA ILE A 113 -20.46 -27.47 10.29
C ILE A 113 -20.80 -28.96 10.37
N THR A 114 -20.96 -29.49 11.59
CA THR A 114 -21.58 -30.79 11.79
C THR A 114 -23.08 -30.66 11.48
N VAL A 115 -23.47 -31.07 10.28
CA VAL A 115 -24.89 -31.21 9.93
C VAL A 115 -25.41 -32.48 10.61
N VAL A 116 -26.15 -32.31 11.72
CA VAL A 116 -26.90 -33.41 12.33
C VAL A 116 -28.17 -33.59 11.51
N ILE A 117 -28.20 -34.61 10.65
CA ILE A 117 -29.43 -35.02 9.95
C ILE A 117 -30.26 -35.83 10.95
N SER A 118 -31.26 -35.19 11.56
CA SER A 118 -32.30 -35.90 12.29
C SER A 118 -33.24 -36.57 11.29
N ALA A 119 -33.21 -37.90 11.23
CA ALA A 119 -34.23 -38.68 10.55
C ALA A 119 -35.51 -38.62 11.37
N ASP A 120 -36.49 -37.85 10.88
CA ASP A 120 -37.87 -37.92 11.33
C ASP A 120 -38.56 -38.97 10.45
N GLU A 121 -38.56 -40.23 10.90
CA GLU A 121 -39.46 -41.24 10.36
C GLU A 121 -40.67 -41.33 11.29
N GLY A 122 -41.76 -40.75 10.81
CA GLY A 122 -43.01 -40.58 11.52
C GLY A 122 -43.75 -41.89 11.83
N GLU A 123 -44.64 -41.75 12.80
CA GLU A 123 -45.66 -42.70 13.19
C GLU A 123 -46.48 -43.21 12.00
N LEU A 124 -46.68 -44.53 11.95
CA LEU A 124 -47.97 -45.17 11.70
C LEU A 124 -48.10 -46.43 12.59
#